data_AF-A0A6I3GNL4-F1
#
_entry.id   AF-A0A6I3GNL4-F1
#
_cell.length_a   1.000
_cell.length_b   1.000
_cell.length_c   1.000
_cell.angle_alpha   90.00
_cell.angle_beta   90.00
_cell.angle_gamma   90.00
#
_symmetry.space_group_name_H-M   'P 1'
#
loop_
_entity.id
_entity.type
_entity.pdbx_description
1 polymer ?
#
loop_
_entity_poly.entity_id
_entity_poly.type
_entity_poly.pdbx_seq_one_letter_code
_entity_poly.pdbx_strand_id
1 'polypeptide(L)' 'IELEDDDVDSVGGWLTKSLGALPKLGDQIVINNLELTADRVEGRAKRLVTVLVRVLAEKEPEEQSTDE' A
#
# COMPACT_ATOMS: atom_id res chain seq x y z
N ILE A 1 -1.27 -14.51 5.73
CA ILE A 1 -0.60 -13.22 5.46
C ILE A 1 -0.62 -12.44 6.75
N GLU A 2 0.40 -12.65 7.57
CA GLU A 2 0.69 -11.78 8.72
C GLU A 2 1.58 -10.65 8.19
N LEU A 3 1.19 -9.41 8.45
CA LEU A 3 2.04 -8.25 8.21
C LEU A 3 3.02 -8.22 9.38
N GLU A 4 4.26 -8.66 9.16
CA GLU A 4 5.35 -8.56 10.15
C GLU A 4 5.73 -7.09 10.31
N ASP A 5 5.01 -6.38 11.17
CA ASP A 5 5.27 -4.99 11.45
C ASP A 5 4.82 -4.65 12.89
N ASP A 6 5.52 -5.23 13.87
CA ASP A 6 5.30 -5.09 15.32
C ASP A 6 5.39 -3.63 15.84
N ASP A 7 5.68 -2.65 14.97
CA ASP A 7 5.75 -1.22 15.28
C ASP A 7 4.47 -0.44 14.93
N VAL A 8 3.48 -1.04 14.25
CA VAL A 8 2.31 -0.32 13.72
C VAL A 8 0.97 -1.02 13.99
N ASP A 9 0.11 -0.35 14.76
CA ASP A 9 -1.21 -0.88 15.14
C ASP A 9 -2.32 -0.62 14.09
N SER A 10 -1.98 -0.02 12.94
CA SER A 10 -2.98 0.38 11.95
C SER A 10 -2.47 0.37 10.52
N VAL A 11 -3.40 0.16 9.57
CA VAL A 11 -3.13 0.24 8.13
C VAL A 11 -2.56 1.60 7.72
N GLY A 12 -3.00 2.70 8.36
CA GLY A 12 -2.46 4.03 8.08
C GLY A 12 -1.02 4.23 8.58
N GLY A 13 -0.70 3.69 9.75
CA GLY A 13 0.68 3.65 10.25
C GLY A 13 1.57 2.82 9.33
N TRP A 14 1.07 1.67 8.90
CA TRP A 14 1.73 0.78 7.96
C TRP A 14 1.97 1.44 6.59
N LEU A 15 0.97 2.11 6.00
CA LEU A 15 1.13 2.90 4.76
C LEU A 15 2.18 4.00 4.90
N THR A 16 2.20 4.69 6.05
CA THR A 16 3.20 5.73 6.32
C THR A 16 4.61 5.15 6.38
N LYS A 17 4.79 3.99 7.02
CA LYS A 17 6.07 3.27 7.10
C LYS A 17 6.52 2.83 5.71
N SER A 18 5.64 2.20 4.93
CA SER A 18 5.91 1.73 3.57
C SER A 18 6.23 2.85 2.58
N LEU A 19 5.57 4.00 2.70
CA LEU A 19 5.83 5.18 1.85
C LEU A 19 7.02 6.02 2.33
N GLY A 20 7.47 5.86 3.57
CA GLY A 20 8.49 6.72 4.22
C GLY A 20 8.03 8.17 4.44
N ALA A 21 6.75 8.46 4.23
CA ALA A 21 6.15 9.78 4.33
C ALA A 21 4.65 9.66 4.63
N LEU A 22 4.05 10.77 5.05
CA LEU A 22 2.62 10.81 5.34
C LEU A 22 1.79 10.59 4.05
N PRO A 23 0.86 9.62 4.01
CA PRO A 23 0.08 9.31 2.82
C PRO A 23 -0.74 10.50 2.33
N LYS A 24 -0.80 10.66 1.01
CA LYS A 24 -1.66 11.60 0.30
C LYS A 24 -2.78 10.84 -0.39
N LEU A 25 -3.85 11.57 -0.70
CA LEU A 25 -4.93 11.04 -1.52
C LEU A 25 -4.37 10.51 -2.84
N GLY A 26 -4.67 9.25 -3.15
CA GLY A 26 -4.24 8.55 -4.35
C GLY A 26 -2.87 7.87 -4.25
N ASP A 27 -2.14 7.98 -3.14
CA ASP A 27 -0.91 7.21 -2.96
C ASP A 27 -1.23 5.71 -3.00
N GLN A 28 -0.37 4.95 -3.68
CA GLN A 28 -0.56 3.52 -3.95
C GLN A 28 0.67 2.72 -3.57
N ILE A 29 0.43 1.53 -3.02
CA ILE A 29 1.45 0.52 -2.77
C ILE A 29 0.91 -0.86 -3.09
N VAL A 30 1.81 -1.76 -3.47
CA VAL A 30 1.49 -3.16 -3.75
C VAL A 30 2.20 -4.04 -2.74
N ILE A 31 1.45 -4.95 -2.11
CA ILE A 31 1.98 -5.99 -1.24
C ILE A 31 1.46 -7.31 -1.74
N ASN A 32 2.35 -8.23 -2.08
CA ASN A 32 1.96 -9.51 -2.67
C ASN A 32 1.06 -9.26 -3.90
N ASN A 33 -0.21 -9.68 -3.85
CA ASN A 33 -1.22 -9.44 -4.87
C ASN A 33 -2.28 -8.41 -4.46
N LEU A 34 -2.02 -7.55 -3.48
CA LEU A 34 -2.93 -6.51 -3.04
C LEU A 34 -2.40 -5.13 -3.40
N GLU A 35 -3.17 -4.37 -4.16
CA GLU A 35 -2.96 -2.95 -4.39
C GLU A 35 -3.78 -2.17 -3.35
N LEU A 36 -3.10 -1.39 -2.52
CA LEU A 36 -3.71 -0.52 -1.52
C LEU A 36 -3.61 0.93 -2.00
N THR A 37 -4.73 1.63 -2.05
CA THR A 37 -4.82 3.05 -2.44
C THR A 37 -5.35 3.89 -1.28
N ALA A 38 -4.65 4.96 -0.93
CA ALA A 38 -5.15 5.96 0.01
C ALA A 38 -6.34 6.72 -0.60
N ASP A 39 -7.56 6.39 -0.17
CA ASP A 39 -8.80 6.86 -0.80
C ASP A 39 -9.40 8.09 -0.11
N ARG A 40 -9.22 8.21 1.20
CA ARG A 40 -9.68 9.39 1.93
C ARG A 40 -8.70 9.81 3.00
N VAL A 41 -8.23 11.05 2.88
CA VAL A 41 -7.37 11.72 3.86
C VAL A 41 -8.05 12.99 4.34
N GLU A 42 -8.28 13.12 5.64
CA GLU A 42 -9.06 14.22 6.23
C GLU A 42 -8.28 15.02 7.29
N GLY A 43 -8.67 16.29 7.45
CA GLY A 43 -8.20 17.17 8.53
C GLY A 43 -6.80 17.75 8.36
N ARG A 44 -6.42 18.68 9.24
CA ARG A 44 -5.11 19.36 9.23
C ARG A 44 -3.95 18.40 9.48
N ALA A 45 -4.18 17.36 10.28
CA ALA A 45 -3.21 16.30 10.56
C ALA A 45 -3.12 15.25 9.44
N LYS A 46 -3.87 15.42 8.34
CA LYS A 46 -3.92 14.50 7.18
C LYS A 46 -4.10 13.04 7.64
N ARG A 47 -5.15 12.81 8.42
CA ARG A 47 -5.48 11.47 8.92
C ARG A 47 -6.04 10.64 7.76
N LEU A 48 -5.43 9.49 7.50
CA LEU A 48 -5.97 8.51 6.58
C LEU A 48 -7.22 7.86 7.21
N VAL A 49 -8.35 7.94 6.52
CA VAL A 49 -9.66 7.46 6.99
C VAL A 49 -10.12 6.24 6.20
N THR A 50 -9.78 6.18 4.92
CA THR A 50 -10.21 5.08 4.04
C THR A 50 -9.08 4.67 3.12
N VAL A 51 -8.96 3.36 2.92
CA VAL A 51 -8.05 2.71 1.99
C VAL A 51 -8.87 1.80 1.11
N LEU A 52 -8.73 1.95 -0.21
CA LEU A 52 -9.27 1.00 -1.16
C LEU A 52 -8.26 -0.11 -1.37
N VAL A 53 -8.75 -1.34 -1.38
CA VAL A 53 -7.92 -2.53 -1.62
C VAL A 53 -8.43 -3.24 -2.86
N ARG A 54 -7.52 -3.55 -3.78
CA ARG A 54 -7.80 -4.35 -4.97
C ARG A 54 -6.93 -5.58 -4.97
N VAL A 55 -7.54 -6.74 -5.18
CA VAL A 55 -6.81 -7.97 -5.49
C VAL A 55 -6.35 -7.88 -6.94
N LEU A 56 -5.03 -7.87 -7.13
CA LEU A 56 -4.39 -8.02 -8.43
C LEU A 56 -4.48 -9.50 -8.82
N ALA A 57 -4.79 -9.75 -10.08
CA ALA A 57 -4.66 -11.09 -10.63
C ALA A 57 -3.20 -11.54 -10.45
N GLU A 58 -2.99 -12.80 -10.09
CA GLU A 58 -1.65 -13.40 -10.15
C GLU A 58 -1.19 -13.27 -11.60
N LYS A 59 -0.23 -12.37 -11.84
CA LYS A 59 0.46 -12.37 -13.12
C LYS A 59 1.17 -13.73 -13.17
N GLU A 60 0.88 -14.53 -14.19
CA GLU A 60 1.83 -15.55 -14.61
C GLU A 60 3.19 -14.87 -14.71
N PRO A 61 4.27 -15.43 -14.14
CA PRO A 61 5.55 -14.77 -14.10
C PRO A 61 5.89 -14.34 -15.54
N GLU A 62 5.92 -13.03 -15.77
CA GLU A 62 6.47 -12.47 -17.00
C GLU A 62 7.91 -12.97 -17.01
N GLU A 63 8.18 -14.00 -17.83
CA GLU A 63 9.53 -14.45 -18.13
C GLU A 63 10.31 -13.18 -18.45
N GLN A 64 11.20 -12.81 -17.52
CA GLN A 64 12.10 -11.70 -17.74
C GLN A 64 12.92 -12.10 -18.96
N SER A 65 12.51 -11.61 -20.13
CA SER A 65 13.35 -11.57 -21.31
C SER A 65 14.53 -10.70 -20.90
N THR A 66 15.58 -11.37 -20.43
CA THR A 66 16.92 -10.84 -20.37
C THR A 66 17.31 -10.61 -21.82
N ASP A 67 16.98 -9.43 -22.34
CA ASP A 67 17.63 -8.93 -23.55
C ASP A 67 19.04 -8.50 -23.14
N GLU A 68 19.97 -9.42 -23.45
CA GLU A 68 21.39 -9.27 -23.83
C GLU A 68 22.33 -8.33 -23.05
#